data_AF-A0A7U9TI35-F1
#
_entry.id   AF-A0A7U9TI35-F1
#
_cell.length_a   1.000
_cell.length_b   1.000
_cell.length_c   1.000
_cell.angle_alpha   90.00
_cell.angle_beta   90.00
_cell.angle_gamma   90.00
#
_symmetry.space_group_name_H-M   'P 1'
#
loop_
_entity.id
_entity.type
_entity.pdbx_description
1 polymer ?
#
loop_
_entity_poly.entity_id
_entity_poly.type
_entity_poly.pdbx_seq_one_letter_code
_entity_poly.pdbx_strand_id
1 'polypeptide(L)'
;MSIQQQFQEPYNKYDLIDVIKQGFFMAIVGGLLIGSLQLLIAYSFNISLTWLMLIILASLTAKRIKQASSSPHIIFSIISVVSFVFAYYLMNVTSNVGLIYLFTGTIDFNLVIEVLNPLPFFNFLNPLNSLFFKVNNIIDIVFFIISVYYAYKHSK
;
A
#
# COMPACT_ATOMS: atom_id res chain seq x y z
N MET A 1 3.89 -27.58 -1.89
CA MET A 1 2.98 -27.65 -0.73
C MET A 1 1.68 -27.01 -1.10
N SER A 2 0.55 -27.69 -0.86
CA SER A 2 -0.77 -27.08 -1.04
C SER A 2 -0.95 -25.92 -0.04
N ILE A 3 -1.84 -24.97 -0.34
CA ILE A 3 -2.12 -23.83 0.56
C ILE A 3 -2.55 -24.34 1.95
N GLN A 4 -3.38 -25.40 1.98
CA GLN A 4 -3.83 -26.03 3.22
C GLN A 4 -2.66 -26.51 4.11
N GLN A 5 -1.60 -27.06 3.50
CA GLN A 5 -0.41 -27.49 4.23
C GLN A 5 0.38 -26.31 4.81
N GLN A 6 0.49 -25.20 4.08
CA GLN A 6 1.23 -24.00 4.52
C GLN A 6 0.56 -23.29 5.71
N PHE A 7 -0.77 -23.42 5.86
CA PHE A 7 -1.49 -22.88 7.02
C PHE A 7 -1.39 -23.77 8.27
N GLN A 8 -1.04 -25.04 8.11
CA GLN A 8 -0.87 -25.99 9.20
C GLN A 8 0.55 -25.97 9.78
N GLU A 9 1.48 -25.24 9.15
CA GLU A 9 2.83 -25.08 9.67
C GLU A 9 2.80 -24.35 11.02
N PRO A 10 3.57 -24.82 12.02
CA PRO A 10 3.65 -24.14 13.30
C PRO A 10 4.37 -22.80 13.11
N TYR A 11 3.82 -21.74 13.71
CA TYR A 11 4.43 -20.41 13.72
C TYR A 11 4.69 -19.93 15.15
N ASN A 12 5.75 -19.14 15.32
CA ASN A 12 6.06 -18.53 16.61
C ASN A 12 5.10 -17.36 16.89
N LYS A 13 4.47 -17.36 18.07
CA LYS A 13 3.54 -16.29 18.49
C LYS A 13 4.25 -14.95 18.71
N TYR A 14 5.53 -14.96 19.11
CA TYR A 14 6.31 -13.74 19.26
C TYR A 14 6.58 -13.08 17.90
N ASP A 15 7.01 -13.87 16.91
CA ASP A 15 7.17 -13.41 15.53
C ASP A 15 5.87 -12.84 14.97
N LEU A 16 4.71 -13.44 15.26
CA LEU A 16 3.42 -12.92 14.82
C LEU A 16 3.17 -11.49 15.33
N ILE A 17 3.40 -11.25 16.62
CA ILE A 17 3.20 -9.93 17.23
C ILE A 17 4.16 -8.91 16.59
N ASP A 18 5.42 -9.28 16.40
CA ASP A 18 6.41 -8.40 15.82
C ASP A 18 6.13 -8.12 14.34
N VAL A 19 5.73 -9.12 13.56
CA VAL A 19 5.30 -8.94 12.17
C VAL A 19 4.08 -8.01 12.06
N ILE A 20 3.09 -8.14 12.94
CA ILE A 20 1.95 -7.21 12.98
C ILE A 20 2.40 -5.78 13.29
N LYS A 21 3.24 -5.60 14.32
CA LYS A 21 3.78 -4.28 14.68
C LYS A 21 4.56 -3.65 13.53
N GLN A 22 5.44 -4.42 12.89
CA GLN A 22 6.26 -3.93 11.79
C GLN A 22 5.44 -3.67 10.53
N GLY A 23 4.43 -4.50 10.23
CA GLY A 23 3.49 -4.29 9.14
C GLY A 23 2.68 -3.01 9.32
N PHE A 24 2.11 -2.80 10.51
CA PHE A 24 1.36 -1.59 10.83
C PHE A 24 2.24 -0.34 10.83
N PHE A 25 3.44 -0.43 11.42
CA PHE A 25 4.43 0.66 11.37
C PHE A 25 4.77 1.03 9.93
N MET A 26 5.05 0.05 9.07
CA MET A 26 5.35 0.30 7.66
C MET A 26 4.16 0.86 6.90
N ALA A 27 2.94 0.44 7.24
CA ALA A 27 1.77 0.98 6.59
C ALA A 27 1.56 2.45 6.92
N ILE A 28 1.69 2.83 8.19
CA ILE A 28 1.58 4.22 8.62
C ILE A 28 2.75 5.03 8.09
N VAL A 29 3.98 4.71 8.51
CA VAL A 29 5.15 5.54 8.21
C VAL A 29 5.48 5.50 6.72
N GLY A 30 5.42 4.32 6.10
CA GLY A 30 5.63 4.17 4.67
C GLY A 30 4.56 4.88 3.86
N GLY A 31 3.28 4.73 4.23
CA GLY A 31 2.17 5.43 3.57
C GLY A 31 2.31 6.96 3.65
N LEU A 32 2.55 7.51 4.85
CA LEU A 32 2.75 8.95 5.05
C LEU A 32 3.97 9.48 4.29
N LEU A 33 5.11 8.80 4.38
CA LEU A 33 6.37 9.25 3.75
C LEU A 33 6.26 9.21 2.23
N ILE A 34 5.79 8.10 1.68
CA ILE A 34 5.64 7.95 0.23
C ILE A 34 4.53 8.86 -0.29
N GLY A 35 3.44 9.05 0.45
CA GLY A 35 2.38 10.00 0.09
C GLY A 35 2.87 11.45 0.07
N SER A 36 3.72 11.83 1.03
CA SER A 36 4.35 13.16 1.06
C SER A 36 5.34 13.36 -0.09
N LEU A 37 6.09 12.31 -0.44
CA LEU A 37 7.02 12.35 -1.58
C LEU A 37 6.26 12.40 -2.91
N GLN A 38 5.17 11.65 -3.05
CA GLN A 38 4.26 11.72 -4.20
C GLN A 38 3.65 13.11 -4.33
N LEU A 39 3.19 13.72 -3.23
CA LEU A 39 2.70 15.10 -3.20
C LEU A 39 3.73 16.08 -3.73
N LEU A 40 4.96 16.01 -3.23
CA LEU A 40 6.05 16.90 -3.65
C LEU A 40 6.34 16.77 -5.15
N ILE A 41 6.37 15.54 -5.66
CA ILE A 41 6.61 15.28 -7.09
C ILE A 41 5.46 15.78 -7.96
N ALA A 42 4.22 15.46 -7.56
CA ALA A 42 3.02 15.89 -8.28
C ALA A 42 2.93 17.41 -8.34
N TYR A 43 3.18 18.09 -7.22
CA TYR A 43 3.12 19.55 -7.13
C TYR A 43 4.26 20.23 -7.92
N SER A 44 5.48 19.70 -7.86
CA SER A 44 6.65 20.36 -8.43
C SER A 44 6.85 20.08 -9.92
N PHE A 45 6.52 18.87 -10.38
CA PHE A 45 6.83 18.41 -11.73
C PHE A 45 5.58 18.12 -12.58
N ASN A 46 4.39 18.14 -11.99
CA ASN A 46 3.13 17.78 -12.65
C ASN A 46 3.17 16.37 -13.30
N ILE A 47 3.90 15.45 -12.67
CA ILE A 47 4.06 14.05 -13.09
C ILE A 47 3.58 13.14 -11.96
N SER A 48 2.92 12.04 -12.31
CA SER A 48 2.59 10.97 -11.38
C SER A 48 3.58 9.81 -11.49
N LEU A 49 4.25 9.48 -10.38
CA LEU A 49 5.12 8.30 -10.26
C LEU A 49 4.51 7.21 -9.36
N THR A 50 3.18 7.13 -9.31
CA THR A 50 2.46 6.20 -8.42
C THR A 50 2.93 4.75 -8.57
N TRP A 51 3.14 4.27 -9.80
CA TRP A 51 3.63 2.91 -10.08
C TRP A 51 5.02 2.63 -9.45
N LEU A 52 5.95 3.59 -9.51
CA LEU A 52 7.25 3.46 -8.86
C LEU A 52 7.10 3.44 -7.32
N MET A 53 6.22 4.29 -6.79
CA MET A 53 5.91 4.34 -5.37
C MET A 53 5.31 3.04 -4.85
N LEU A 54 4.44 2.39 -5.64
CA LEU A 54 3.89 1.07 -5.32
C LEU A 54 4.98 0.00 -5.16
N ILE A 55 6.00 0.00 -6.03
CA ILE A 55 7.10 -0.97 -5.96
C ILE A 55 7.96 -0.71 -4.73
N ILE A 56 8.30 0.56 -4.48
CA ILE A 56 9.10 0.95 -3.32
C ILE A 56 8.37 0.55 -2.03
N LEU A 57 7.07 0.85 -1.94
CA LEU A 57 6.26 0.54 -0.78
C LEU A 57 6.14 -0.97 -0.52
N ALA A 58 5.91 -1.76 -1.56
CA ALA A 58 5.88 -3.21 -1.47
C ALA A 58 7.24 -3.78 -1.04
N SER A 59 8.33 -3.26 -1.61
CA SER A 59 9.69 -3.70 -1.29
C SER A 59 10.08 -3.43 0.16
N LEU A 60 9.82 -2.22 0.64
CA LEU A 60 10.10 -1.84 2.03
C LEU A 60 9.25 -2.67 3.01
N THR A 61 7.95 -2.84 2.71
CA THR A 61 7.03 -3.63 3.55
C THR A 61 7.46 -5.09 3.63
N ALA A 62 7.76 -5.72 2.49
CA ALA A 62 8.21 -7.10 2.44
C ALA A 62 9.51 -7.33 3.21
N LYS A 63 10.51 -6.45 2.99
CA LYS A 63 11.81 -6.53 3.66
C LYS A 63 11.67 -6.41 5.17
N ARG A 64 10.85 -5.46 5.64
CA ARG A 64 10.63 -5.23 7.07
C ARG A 64 9.96 -6.43 7.74
N ILE A 65 8.93 -7.00 7.11
CA ILE A 65 8.22 -8.17 7.66
C ILE A 65 9.13 -9.39 7.67
N LYS A 66 9.90 -9.64 6.60
CA LYS A 66 10.88 -10.73 6.56
C LYS A 66 11.92 -10.64 7.68
N GLN A 67 12.36 -9.44 8.03
CA GLN A 67 13.30 -9.21 9.13
C GLN A 67 12.67 -9.42 10.52
N ALA A 68 11.35 -9.33 10.63
CA ALA A 68 10.61 -9.51 11.88
C ALA A 68 10.24 -10.99 12.14
N SER A 69 10.39 -11.87 11.15
CA SER A 69 10.12 -13.30 11.25
C SER A 69 11.43 -14.09 11.26
N SER A 70 11.55 -15.03 12.19
CA SER A 70 12.67 -15.98 12.23
C SER A 70 12.49 -17.15 11.27
N SER A 71 11.24 -17.48 10.94
CA SER A 71 10.86 -18.60 10.07
C SER A 71 9.86 -18.17 9.00
N PRO A 72 9.94 -18.75 7.79
CA PRO A 72 9.01 -18.45 6.70
C PRO A 72 7.61 -18.99 7.04
N HIS A 73 6.56 -18.16 6.91
CA HIS A 73 5.18 -18.61 7.10
C HIS A 73 4.20 -17.83 6.22
N ILE A 74 3.13 -18.50 5.75
CA ILE A 74 2.13 -17.88 4.85
C ILE A 74 1.38 -16.72 5.51
N ILE A 75 1.13 -16.80 6.83
CA ILE A 75 0.46 -15.74 7.60
C ILE A 75 1.25 -14.42 7.52
N PHE A 76 2.58 -14.47 7.58
CA PHE A 76 3.41 -13.26 7.46
C PHE A 76 3.30 -12.63 6.08
N SER A 77 3.10 -13.46 5.05
CA SER A 77 2.85 -12.99 3.68
C SER A 77 1.49 -12.33 3.51
N ILE A 78 0.47 -12.86 4.18
CA ILE A 78 -0.85 -12.23 4.22
C ILE A 78 -0.78 -10.88 4.95
N ILE A 79 -0.10 -10.83 6.09
CA ILE A 79 0.11 -9.57 6.83
C ILE A 79 0.86 -8.55 5.98
N SER A 80 1.83 -8.98 5.16
CA SER A 80 2.53 -8.10 4.22
C SER A 80 1.62 -7.49 3.18
N VAL A 81 0.77 -8.31 2.56
CA VAL A 81 -0.22 -7.82 1.58
C VAL A 81 -1.21 -6.85 2.23
N VAL A 82 -1.75 -7.19 3.40
CA VAL A 82 -2.69 -6.30 4.12
C VAL A 82 -2.03 -4.98 4.49
N SER A 83 -0.80 -5.03 5.00
CA SER A 83 -0.02 -3.83 5.35
C SER A 83 0.24 -2.97 4.12
N PHE A 84 0.60 -3.58 2.99
CA PHE A 84 0.81 -2.88 1.73
C PHE A 84 -0.47 -2.19 1.22
N VAL A 85 -1.61 -2.88 1.24
CA VAL A 85 -2.91 -2.30 0.82
C VAL A 85 -3.29 -1.12 1.73
N PHE A 86 -3.10 -1.26 3.04
CA PHE A 86 -3.35 -0.17 3.98
C PHE A 86 -2.38 1.01 3.78
N ALA A 87 -1.11 0.71 3.49
CA ALA A 87 -0.11 1.71 3.17
C ALA A 87 -0.45 2.49 1.89
N TYR A 88 -0.91 1.79 0.85
CA TYR A 88 -1.37 2.41 -0.39
C TYR A 88 -2.56 3.34 -0.15
N TYR A 89 -3.52 2.93 0.67
CA TYR A 89 -4.61 3.79 1.09
C TYR A 89 -4.09 5.06 1.78
N LEU A 90 -3.22 4.92 2.79
CA LEU A 90 -2.66 6.07 3.50
C LEU A 90 -1.83 6.99 2.60
N MET A 91 -1.05 6.43 1.67
CA MET A 91 -0.31 7.19 0.66
C MET A 91 -1.23 8.12 -0.14
N ASN A 92 -2.37 7.60 -0.60
CA ASN A 92 -3.36 8.39 -1.34
C ASN A 92 -4.03 9.44 -0.45
N VAL A 93 -4.41 9.09 0.78
CA VAL A 93 -4.98 10.06 1.74
C VAL A 93 -4.00 11.21 1.98
N THR A 94 -2.74 10.90 2.30
CA THR A 94 -1.70 11.91 2.55
C THR A 94 -1.49 12.81 1.34
N SER A 95 -1.38 12.22 0.14
CA SER A 95 -1.17 13.01 -1.08
C SER A 95 -2.37 13.92 -1.38
N ASN A 96 -3.61 13.43 -1.25
CA ASN A 96 -4.80 14.21 -1.58
C ASN A 96 -5.08 15.31 -0.55
N VAL A 97 -4.96 15.02 0.75
CA VAL A 97 -5.07 16.05 1.80
C VAL A 97 -3.99 17.12 1.61
N GLY A 98 -2.76 16.70 1.29
CA GLY A 98 -1.67 17.63 1.01
C GLY A 98 -1.94 18.52 -0.21
N LEU A 99 -2.48 17.96 -1.29
CA LEU A 99 -2.83 18.75 -2.48
C LEU A 99 -3.94 19.75 -2.18
N ILE A 100 -4.99 19.35 -1.44
CA ILE A 100 -6.05 20.27 -1.00
C ILE A 100 -5.43 21.45 -0.27
N TYR A 101 -4.61 21.19 0.75
CA TYR A 101 -3.96 22.25 1.53
C TYR A 101 -3.09 23.17 0.67
N LEU A 102 -2.30 22.62 -0.25
CA LEU A 102 -1.42 23.43 -1.12
C LEU A 102 -2.20 24.30 -2.11
N PHE A 103 -3.35 23.84 -2.62
CA PHE A 103 -4.14 24.59 -3.60
C PHE A 103 -5.10 25.62 -2.97
N THR A 104 -5.68 25.31 -1.81
CA THR A 104 -6.69 26.18 -1.18
C THR A 104 -6.11 27.03 -0.04
N GLY A 105 -4.90 26.72 0.43
CA GLY A 105 -4.28 27.35 1.61
C GLY A 105 -4.98 27.05 2.93
N THR A 106 -6.00 26.18 2.94
CA THR A 106 -6.83 25.87 4.11
C THR A 106 -7.26 24.41 4.11
N ILE A 107 -7.48 23.84 5.30
CA ILE A 107 -8.01 22.49 5.43
C ILE A 107 -9.52 22.59 5.67
N ASP A 108 -10.32 22.35 4.63
CA ASP A 108 -11.76 22.15 4.78
C ASP A 108 -12.02 20.73 5.28
N PHE A 109 -12.64 20.63 6.45
CA PHE A 109 -12.94 19.36 7.09
C PHE A 109 -13.88 18.47 6.27
N ASN A 110 -14.80 19.07 5.51
CA ASN A 110 -15.72 18.30 4.66
C ASN A 110 -14.96 17.60 3.52
N LEU A 111 -14.03 18.32 2.87
CA LEU A 111 -13.18 17.74 1.83
C LEU A 111 -12.25 16.65 2.40
N VAL A 112 -11.73 16.84 3.62
CA VAL A 112 -10.92 15.80 4.29
C VAL A 112 -11.73 14.53 4.56
N ILE A 113 -12.98 14.66 5.01
CA ILE A 113 -13.86 13.50 5.23
C ILE A 113 -14.08 12.74 3.92
N GLU A 114 -14.28 13.44 2.79
CA GLU A 114 -14.42 12.79 1.48
C GLU A 114 -13.16 12.01 1.08
N VAL A 115 -11.97 12.57 1.36
CA VAL A 115 -10.69 11.91 1.10
C VAL A 115 -10.45 10.69 2.00
N LEU A 116 -11.07 10.63 3.19
CA LEU A 116 -10.98 9.44 4.05
C LEU A 116 -11.83 8.26 3.56
N ASN A 117 -12.65 8.44 2.53
CA ASN A 117 -13.34 7.32 1.89
C ASN A 117 -12.33 6.46 1.11
N PRO A 118 -12.18 5.15 1.41
CA PRO A 118 -11.24 4.31 0.69
C PRO A 118 -11.71 3.92 -0.72
N LEU A 119 -13.02 3.92 -0.99
CA LEU A 119 -13.57 3.40 -2.23
C LEU A 119 -13.02 4.07 -3.51
N PRO A 120 -12.89 5.40 -3.58
CA PRO A 120 -12.34 6.07 -4.77
C PRO A 120 -10.93 5.61 -5.11
N PHE A 121 -10.08 5.34 -4.11
CA PHE A 121 -8.68 4.94 -4.34
C PHE A 121 -8.52 3.52 -4.90
N PHE A 122 -9.53 2.66 -4.72
CA PHE A 122 -9.51 1.30 -5.27
C PHE A 122 -10.42 1.14 -6.49
N ASN A 123 -11.03 2.23 -6.97
CA ASN A 123 -11.97 2.17 -8.11
C ASN A 123 -11.28 1.79 -9.44
N PHE A 124 -9.95 1.89 -9.52
CA PHE A 124 -9.17 1.40 -10.66
C PHE A 124 -9.27 -0.12 -10.84
N LEU A 125 -9.58 -0.87 -9.76
CA LEU A 125 -9.79 -2.32 -9.78
C LEU A 125 -11.20 -2.73 -10.23
N ASN A 126 -12.14 -1.79 -10.35
CA ASN A 126 -13.53 -2.09 -10.68
C ASN A 126 -13.72 -2.25 -12.21
N PRO A 127 -14.01 -3.45 -12.73
CA PRO A 127 -14.16 -3.69 -14.16
C PRO A 127 -15.38 -3.01 -14.79
N LEU A 128 -16.35 -2.59 -13.98
CA LEU A 128 -17.55 -1.87 -14.44
C LEU A 128 -17.32 -0.36 -14.58
N ASN A 129 -16.15 0.14 -14.18
CA ASN A 129 -15.81 1.55 -14.30
C ASN A 129 -15.57 1.92 -15.77
N SER A 130 -16.13 3.04 -16.23
CA SER A 130 -15.93 3.56 -17.60
C SER A 130 -14.46 3.87 -17.91
N LEU A 131 -13.63 4.08 -16.89
CA LEU A 131 -12.20 4.34 -17.01
C LEU A 131 -11.34 3.07 -16.99
N PHE A 132 -11.94 1.89 -16.79
CA PHE A 132 -11.21 0.65 -16.51
C PHE A 132 -10.19 0.27 -17.60
N PHE A 133 -10.57 0.42 -18.88
CA PHE A 133 -9.73 0.08 -20.02
C PHE A 133 -8.79 1.22 -20.48
N LYS A 134 -8.72 2.33 -19.74
CA LYS A 134 -7.73 3.38 -20.06
C LYS A 134 -6.32 2.86 -19.80
N VAL A 135 -5.37 3.22 -20.66
CA VAL A 135 -3.97 2.77 -20.58
C VAL A 135 -3.37 3.02 -19.18
N ASN A 136 -3.56 4.22 -18.62
CA ASN A 136 -3.07 4.54 -17.28
C ASN A 136 -3.66 3.62 -16.21
N ASN A 137 -4.96 3.31 -16.29
CA ASN A 137 -5.62 2.43 -15.34
C ASN A 137 -5.10 0.98 -15.45
N ILE A 138 -4.86 0.49 -16.66
CA ILE A 138 -4.26 -0.84 -16.89
C ILE A 138 -2.85 -0.90 -16.29
N ILE A 139 -2.04 0.15 -16.48
CA ILE A 139 -0.71 0.26 -15.87
C ILE A 139 -0.81 0.20 -14.35
N ASP A 140 -1.74 0.96 -13.74
CA ASP A 140 -1.96 0.96 -12.29
C ASP A 140 -2.37 -0.42 -11.78
N ILE A 141 -3.30 -1.12 -12.46
CA ILE A 141 -3.69 -2.50 -12.14
C ILE A 141 -2.48 -3.42 -12.17
N VAL A 142 -1.70 -3.40 -13.26
CA VAL A 142 -0.55 -4.28 -13.45
C VAL A 142 0.49 -4.06 -12.35
N PHE A 143 0.88 -2.81 -12.09
CA PHE A 143 1.86 -2.51 -11.05
C PHE A 143 1.34 -2.80 -9.64
N PHE A 144 0.05 -2.58 -9.39
CA PHE A 144 -0.56 -2.96 -8.12
C PHE A 144 -0.49 -4.47 -7.89
N ILE A 145 -0.85 -5.29 -8.89
CA ILE A 145 -0.77 -6.75 -8.82
C ILE A 145 0.68 -7.21 -8.64
N ILE A 146 1.63 -6.63 -9.39
CA ILE A 146 3.06 -6.93 -9.24
C ILE A 146 3.52 -6.61 -7.82
N SER A 147 3.14 -5.46 -7.27
CA SER A 147 3.47 -5.06 -5.90
C SER A 147 2.85 -5.99 -4.85
N VAL A 148 1.60 -6.40 -5.02
CA VAL A 148 0.95 -7.41 -4.13
C VAL A 148 1.69 -8.73 -4.19
N TYR A 149 2.00 -9.22 -5.40
CA TYR A 149 2.76 -10.46 -5.58
C TYR A 149 4.16 -10.36 -4.97
N TYR A 150 4.84 -9.23 -5.17
CA TYR A 150 6.15 -8.98 -4.58
C TYR A 150 6.08 -8.99 -3.06
N ALA A 151 5.12 -8.24 -2.48
CA ALA A 151 4.90 -8.18 -1.04
C ALA A 151 4.73 -9.58 -0.47
N TYR A 152 3.83 -10.37 -1.05
CA TYR A 152 3.57 -11.75 -0.64
C TYR A 152 4.80 -12.66 -0.76
N LYS A 153 5.48 -12.66 -1.91
CA LYS A 153 6.58 -13.61 -2.18
C LYS A 153 7.83 -13.30 -1.36
N HIS A 154 8.15 -12.02 -1.17
CA HIS A 154 9.39 -11.59 -0.52
C HIS A 154 9.28 -11.43 0.99
N SER A 155 8.08 -11.53 1.56
CA SER A 155 7.86 -11.65 3.02
C SER A 155 7.81 -13.10 3.51
N LYS A 156 7.76 -14.06 2.58
CA LYS A 156 7.90 -15.48 2.89
C LYS A 156 9.37 -15.81 3.11
#